data_AF-A0A3B0VCX8-F1
#
_entry.id   AF-A0A3B0VCX8-F1
#
_cell.length_a   1.000
_cell.length_b   1.000
_cell.length_c   1.000
_cell.angle_alpha   90.00
_cell.angle_beta   90.00
_cell.angle_gamma   90.00
#
_symmetry.space_group_name_H-M   'P 1'
#
loop_
_entity.id
_entity.type
_entity.pdbx_description
1 polymer ?
#
loop_
_entity_poly.entity_id
_entity_poly.type
_entity_poly.pdbx_seq_one_letter_code
_entity_poly.pdbx_strand_id
1 'polypeptide(L)'
;MNIQRVAAIMMLVLALTGCKEQAGSKNTAQTARPVINGVQTARVSLARVPVFYETVGTVKSRASVTVAARIMGKVTGVMFKDGDKVKAGQLLVSIDDRQFRQQITAAEAALSQAKQSLTTADKHRQLAEVTYKRYKKLFDEKAITGQEIDEIKTKMQVAGLQYEMADKAVSQAESGLAQARIARGFASVHAPVSGIIVKKMVETGIMAAPGRPLFTIDEKGPLHVDIKADENKISLLRKNMPVVVEIPSQNRRISGVVTTIVGAVNPRS
;
A
#
# COMPACT_ATOMS: atom_id res chain seq x y z
N MET A 1 40.79 -39.32 89.61
CA MET A 1 42.03 -40.02 90.03
C MET A 1 41.94 -41.47 89.56
N ASN A 2 42.79 -41.81 88.59
CA ASN A 2 43.41 -43.10 88.25
C ASN A 2 42.61 -44.42 88.23
N ILE A 3 42.53 -44.97 87.01
CA ILE A 3 43.10 -46.29 86.63
C ILE A 3 42.82 -47.44 87.60
N GLN A 4 41.66 -48.08 87.47
CA GLN A 4 41.51 -49.55 87.60
C GLN A 4 40.44 -50.12 86.62
N ARG A 5 40.22 -49.41 85.50
CA ARG A 5 39.36 -49.81 84.37
C ARG A 5 39.94 -50.94 83.50
N VAL A 6 40.87 -51.75 84.00
CA VAL A 6 41.69 -52.64 83.16
C VAL A 6 41.48 -54.14 83.42
N ALA A 7 40.82 -54.57 84.50
CA ALA A 7 40.77 -56.01 84.83
C ALA A 7 39.39 -56.67 84.73
N ALA A 8 38.28 -55.92 84.80
CA ALA A 8 36.97 -56.52 85.06
C ALA A 8 36.10 -56.82 83.82
N ILE A 9 36.50 -56.36 82.64
CA ILE A 9 35.79 -56.69 81.38
C ILE A 9 36.46 -57.90 80.66
N MET A 10 37.60 -58.37 81.21
CA MET A 10 38.38 -59.53 80.75
C MET A 10 37.84 -60.88 81.29
N MET A 11 36.62 -60.92 81.83
CA MET A 11 36.04 -62.13 82.44
C MET A 11 34.53 -62.30 82.15
N LEU A 12 34.03 -61.72 81.06
CA LEU A 12 32.68 -62.01 80.55
C LEU A 12 32.69 -62.26 79.03
N VAL A 13 33.80 -62.82 78.55
CA VAL A 13 34.08 -63.13 77.14
C VAL A 13 34.28 -64.64 76.92
N LEU A 14 34.07 -65.48 77.94
CA LEU A 14 34.47 -66.90 77.90
C LEU A 14 33.35 -67.95 77.88
N ALA A 15 32.07 -67.58 77.74
CA ALA A 15 31.01 -68.56 78.05
C ALA A 15 29.78 -68.60 77.12
N LEU A 16 29.86 -68.19 75.85
CA LEU A 16 28.88 -68.67 74.86
C LEU A 16 29.58 -69.12 73.57
N THR A 17 30.15 -70.31 73.70
CA THR A 17 30.36 -71.30 72.65
C THR A 17 29.07 -71.55 71.87
N GLY A 18 29.09 -71.24 70.57
CA GLY A 18 28.07 -71.63 69.60
C GLY A 18 28.73 -71.99 68.27
N CYS A 19 29.44 -73.12 68.23
CA CYS A 19 30.01 -73.71 67.03
C CYS A 19 29.30 -75.03 66.71
N LYS A 20 28.61 -75.09 65.57
CA LYS A 20 28.38 -76.28 64.73
C LYS A 20 27.61 -75.83 63.47
N GLU A 21 27.94 -76.10 62.20
CA GLU A 21 29.06 -76.73 61.50
C GLU A 21 28.78 -76.56 59.99
N GLN A 22 29.83 -76.31 59.19
CA GLN A 22 29.97 -76.52 57.73
C GLN A 22 29.05 -75.74 56.75
N ALA A 23 29.50 -75.19 55.63
CA ALA A 23 30.77 -75.24 54.90
C ALA A 23 30.79 -74.05 53.90
N GLY A 24 31.97 -73.51 53.58
CA GLY A 24 32.11 -72.57 52.47
C GLY A 24 33.16 -71.48 52.65
N SER A 25 34.43 -71.88 52.68
CA SER A 25 35.56 -70.96 52.48
C SER A 25 35.49 -70.33 51.09
N LYS A 26 35.59 -68.99 51.01
CA LYS A 26 36.61 -68.27 50.21
C LYS A 26 36.45 -66.75 50.32
N ASN A 27 37.46 -66.14 50.92
CA ASN A 27 38.14 -64.91 50.54
C ASN A 27 37.32 -63.62 50.32
N THR A 28 37.49 -62.70 51.28
CA THR A 28 37.37 -61.25 51.10
C THR A 28 38.31 -60.78 50.00
N ALA A 29 37.80 -60.64 48.78
CA ALA A 29 38.48 -59.95 47.70
C ALA A 29 38.16 -58.45 47.78
N GLN A 30 39.20 -57.63 47.89
CA GLN A 30 39.15 -56.21 47.54
C GLN A 30 38.48 -56.08 46.16
N THR A 31 37.28 -55.50 46.12
CA THR A 31 36.62 -55.14 44.87
C THR A 31 37.28 -53.88 44.33
N ALA A 32 38.47 -54.07 43.74
CA ALA A 32 38.96 -53.18 42.70
C ALA A 32 37.89 -53.16 41.59
N ARG A 33 37.19 -52.03 41.43
CA ARG A 33 36.22 -51.87 40.35
C ARG A 33 36.93 -52.13 39.03
N PRO A 34 36.43 -53.02 38.16
CA PRO A 34 37.06 -53.31 36.89
C PRO A 34 37.17 -52.02 36.07
N VAL A 35 38.39 -51.68 35.67
CA VAL A 35 38.63 -50.58 34.73
C VAL A 35 38.09 -51.03 33.39
N ILE A 36 36.96 -50.44 32.97
CA ILE A 36 36.35 -50.72 31.68
C ILE A 36 37.26 -50.09 30.61
N ASN A 37 38.15 -50.89 30.05
CA ASN A 37 38.96 -50.50 28.90
C ASN A 37 38.22 -50.88 27.62
N GLY A 38 38.05 -49.92 26.70
CA GLY A 38 37.37 -50.12 25.42
C GLY A 38 36.16 -49.22 25.18
N VAL A 39 35.85 -48.28 26.08
CA VAL A 39 34.77 -47.31 25.84
C VAL A 39 35.30 -46.14 25.03
N GLN A 40 34.75 -45.93 23.83
CA GLN A 40 35.06 -44.74 23.03
C GLN A 40 34.40 -43.53 23.69
N THR A 41 35.20 -42.69 24.35
CA THR A 41 34.73 -41.42 24.90
C THR A 41 34.99 -40.30 23.90
N ALA A 42 33.96 -39.53 23.55
CA ALA A 42 34.11 -38.31 22.77
C ALA A 42 34.06 -37.07 23.69
N ARG A 43 34.97 -36.12 23.47
CA ARG A 43 34.99 -34.86 24.22
C ARG A 43 33.88 -33.95 23.70
N VAL A 44 32.87 -33.67 24.51
CA VAL A 44 31.77 -32.78 24.15
C VAL A 44 32.22 -31.33 24.35
N SER A 45 32.16 -30.53 23.29
CA SER A 45 32.32 -29.08 23.34
C SER A 45 31.01 -28.41 23.02
N LEU A 46 30.66 -27.36 23.79
CA LEU A 46 29.54 -26.48 23.44
C LEU A 46 29.84 -25.79 22.10
N ALA A 47 29.11 -26.18 21.05
CA ALA A 47 29.16 -25.55 19.74
C ALA A 47 27.82 -24.88 19.44
N ARG A 48 27.84 -23.69 18.84
CA ARG A 48 26.61 -23.05 18.34
C ARG A 48 26.20 -23.74 17.05
N VAL A 49 25.08 -24.45 17.08
CA VAL A 49 24.46 -25.03 15.89
C VAL A 49 23.45 -24.02 15.33
N PRO A 50 23.64 -23.49 14.11
CA PRO A 50 22.64 -22.64 13.49
C PRO A 50 21.39 -23.47 13.17
N VAL A 51 20.25 -23.05 13.69
CA VAL A 51 18.94 -23.63 13.35
C VAL A 51 18.44 -22.92 12.09
N PHE A 52 18.36 -23.65 10.98
CA PHE A 52 17.78 -23.15 9.74
C PHE A 52 16.28 -23.46 9.71
N TYR A 53 15.50 -22.51 9.20
CA TYR A 53 14.08 -22.68 8.95
C TYR A 53 13.85 -22.50 7.45
N GLU A 54 13.39 -23.56 6.80
CA GLU A 54 13.08 -23.56 5.38
C GLU A 54 11.57 -23.38 5.20
N THR A 55 11.21 -22.52 4.26
CA THR A 55 9.82 -22.24 3.91
C THR A 55 9.75 -21.78 2.47
N VAL A 56 8.58 -21.99 1.87
CA VAL A 56 8.31 -21.58 0.50
C VAL A 56 7.79 -20.15 0.47
N GLY A 57 8.28 -19.39 -0.50
CA GLY A 57 7.83 -18.02 -0.74
C GLY A 57 7.49 -17.79 -2.20
N THR A 58 6.60 -16.83 -2.45
CA THR A 58 6.26 -16.38 -3.81
C THR A 58 7.00 -15.09 -4.12
N VAL A 59 7.69 -15.05 -5.25
CA VAL A 59 8.30 -13.81 -5.75
C VAL A 59 7.20 -12.89 -6.27
N LYS A 60 7.15 -11.66 -5.78
CA LYS A 60 6.21 -10.62 -6.22
C LYS A 60 6.93 -9.32 -6.53
N SER A 61 6.33 -8.56 -7.44
CA SER A 61 6.71 -7.17 -7.67
C SER A 61 6.35 -6.30 -6.48
N ARG A 62 7.18 -5.29 -6.19
CA ARG A 62 6.98 -4.37 -5.07
C ARG A 62 5.63 -3.66 -5.11
N ALA A 63 5.19 -3.27 -6.30
CA ALA A 63 3.91 -2.62 -6.53
C ALA A 63 3.28 -3.19 -7.80
N SER A 64 1.99 -3.50 -7.70
CA SER A 64 1.14 -3.94 -8.81
C SER A 64 -0.08 -3.04 -8.85
N VAL A 65 -0.33 -2.40 -9.99
CA VAL A 65 -1.40 -1.42 -10.16
C VAL A 65 -2.37 -1.94 -11.21
N THR A 66 -3.59 -2.25 -10.79
CA THR A 66 -4.69 -2.58 -11.69
C THR A 66 -5.39 -1.32 -12.14
N VAL A 67 -5.37 -1.05 -13.45
CA VAL A 67 -6.05 0.09 -14.06
C VAL A 67 -7.42 -0.33 -14.55
N ALA A 68 -8.45 0.39 -14.12
CA ALA A 68 -9.84 0.16 -14.51
C ALA A 68 -10.40 1.32 -15.35
N ALA A 69 -11.42 1.02 -16.14
CA ALA A 69 -12.15 2.05 -16.86
C ALA A 69 -12.89 2.98 -15.88
N ARG A 70 -12.93 4.27 -16.21
CA ARG A 70 -13.66 5.30 -15.44
C ARG A 70 -14.97 5.73 -16.11
N ILE A 71 -15.13 5.39 -17.38
CA ILE A 71 -16.28 5.75 -18.21
C ILE A 71 -16.83 4.52 -18.93
N MET A 72 -18.07 4.62 -19.39
CA MET A 72 -18.68 3.63 -20.27
C MET A 72 -18.42 3.98 -21.73
N GLY A 73 -18.06 2.97 -22.53
CA GLY A 73 -17.87 3.14 -23.96
C GLY A 73 -17.22 1.93 -24.61
N LYS A 74 -17.34 1.82 -25.93
CA LYS A 74 -16.70 0.75 -26.70
C LYS A 74 -15.21 0.99 -26.78
N VAL A 75 -14.39 -0.01 -26.49
CA VAL A 75 -12.94 0.06 -26.67
C VAL A 75 -12.62 0.07 -28.17
N THR A 76 -12.02 1.16 -28.65
CA THR A 76 -11.65 1.36 -30.05
C THR A 76 -10.25 0.83 -30.37
N GLY A 77 -9.34 0.84 -29.39
CA GLY A 77 -7.96 0.40 -29.58
C GLY A 77 -7.29 -0.06 -28.29
N VAL A 78 -6.45 -1.09 -28.41
CA VAL A 78 -5.56 -1.57 -27.34
C VAL A 78 -4.15 -1.61 -27.93
N MET A 79 -3.24 -0.78 -27.40
CA MET A 79 -1.94 -0.47 -28.00
C MET A 79 -0.77 -1.19 -27.29
N PHE A 80 -1.04 -2.34 -26.67
CA PHE A 80 -0.05 -3.12 -25.93
C PHE A 80 -0.39 -4.61 -25.93
N LYS A 81 0.60 -5.43 -25.57
CA LYS A 81 0.48 -6.87 -25.35
C LYS A 81 0.92 -7.24 -23.93
N ASP A 82 0.56 -8.44 -23.51
CA ASP A 82 1.05 -9.03 -22.26
C ASP A 82 2.58 -9.16 -22.32
N GLY A 83 3.26 -8.71 -21.27
CA GLY A 83 4.72 -8.68 -21.18
C GLY A 83 5.39 -7.42 -21.75
N ASP A 84 4.65 -6.50 -22.36
CA ASP A 84 5.21 -5.26 -22.88
C ASP A 84 5.67 -4.32 -21.77
N LYS A 85 6.78 -3.62 -22.02
CA LYS A 85 7.29 -2.55 -21.16
C LYS A 85 6.62 -1.24 -21.51
N VAL A 86 6.10 -0.55 -20.52
CA VAL A 86 5.41 0.73 -20.69
C VAL A 86 6.02 1.81 -19.83
N LYS A 87 5.92 3.06 -20.31
CA LYS A 87 6.34 4.25 -19.55
C LYS A 87 5.11 4.92 -18.92
N ALA A 88 5.31 5.57 -17.77
CA ALA A 88 4.28 6.42 -17.18
C ALA A 88 3.81 7.47 -18.21
N GLY A 89 2.49 7.66 -18.31
CA GLY A 89 1.86 8.55 -19.29
C GLY A 89 1.71 7.98 -20.70
N GLN A 90 2.15 6.75 -20.97
CA GLN A 90 1.94 6.12 -22.28
C GLN A 90 0.47 5.75 -22.50
N LEU A 91 -0.08 6.06 -23.67
CA LEU A 91 -1.44 5.66 -24.06
C LEU A 91 -1.51 4.15 -24.31
N LEU A 92 -2.44 3.48 -23.64
CA LEU A 92 -2.58 2.02 -23.69
C LEU A 92 -3.93 1.57 -24.23
N VAL A 93 -5.01 2.24 -23.83
CA VAL A 93 -6.37 1.91 -24.29
C VAL A 93 -7.08 3.19 -24.76
N SER A 94 -7.76 3.08 -25.89
CA SER A 94 -8.65 4.11 -26.39
C SER A 94 -10.09 3.62 -26.35
N ILE A 95 -10.99 4.45 -25.82
CA ILE A 95 -12.43 4.23 -25.72
C ILE A 95 -13.13 5.24 -26.65
N ASP A 96 -14.26 4.86 -27.23
CA ASP A 96 -15.06 5.72 -28.10
C ASP A 96 -15.47 7.01 -27.35
N ASP A 97 -14.99 8.14 -27.86
CA ASP A 97 -15.14 9.45 -27.23
C ASP A 97 -16.21 10.33 -27.92
N ARG A 98 -16.94 9.81 -28.91
CA ARG A 98 -17.86 10.62 -29.74
C ARG A 98 -18.92 11.35 -28.91
N GLN A 99 -19.52 10.69 -27.93
CA GLN A 99 -20.50 11.32 -27.04
C GLN A 99 -19.89 12.48 -26.23
N PHE A 100 -18.65 12.31 -25.76
CA PHE A 100 -17.96 13.32 -24.95
C PHE A 100 -17.51 14.50 -25.82
N ARG A 101 -17.13 14.26 -27.08
CA ARG A 101 -16.88 15.33 -28.03
C ARG A 101 -18.11 16.20 -28.25
N GLN A 102 -19.29 15.60 -28.41
CA GLN A 102 -20.53 16.38 -28.54
C GLN A 102 -20.87 17.16 -27.26
N GLN A 103 -20.62 16.59 -26.08
CA GLN A 103 -20.77 17.31 -24.82
C GLN A 103 -19.82 18.51 -24.70
N ILE A 104 -18.58 18.39 -25.17
CA ILE A 104 -17.64 19.52 -25.24
C ILE A 104 -18.19 20.59 -26.17
N THR A 105 -18.63 20.23 -27.38
CA THR A 105 -19.21 21.19 -28.33
C THR A 105 -20.40 21.95 -27.73
N ALA A 106 -21.31 21.24 -27.05
CA ALA A 106 -22.45 21.86 -26.37
C ALA A 106 -22.01 22.81 -25.22
N ALA A 107 -21.01 22.41 -24.42
CA ALA A 107 -20.47 23.23 -23.35
C ALA A 107 -19.71 24.47 -23.87
N GLU A 108 -19.00 24.35 -25.01
CA GLU A 108 -18.35 25.48 -25.67
C GLU A 108 -19.38 26.49 -26.21
N ALA A 109 -20.49 26.02 -26.78
CA ALA A 109 -21.60 26.87 -27.18
C ALA A 109 -22.23 27.61 -25.99
N ALA A 110 -22.46 26.91 -24.87
CA ALA A 110 -22.98 27.52 -23.64
C ALA A 110 -22.03 28.58 -23.07
N LEU A 111 -20.72 28.31 -23.08
CA LEU A 111 -19.71 29.29 -22.66
C LEU A 111 -19.69 30.52 -23.58
N SER A 112 -19.78 30.31 -24.90
CA SER A 112 -19.85 31.40 -25.87
C SER A 112 -21.06 32.30 -25.61
N GLN A 113 -22.23 31.70 -25.39
CA GLN A 113 -23.46 32.42 -25.06
C GLN A 113 -23.30 33.24 -23.76
N ALA A 114 -22.76 32.63 -22.70
CA ALA A 114 -22.53 33.31 -21.43
C ALA A 114 -21.57 34.51 -21.58
N LYS A 115 -20.51 34.37 -22.38
CA LYS A 115 -19.56 35.46 -22.66
C LYS A 115 -20.21 36.62 -23.43
N GLN A 116 -21.11 36.31 -24.36
CA GLN A 116 -21.87 37.33 -25.06
C GLN A 116 -22.82 38.07 -24.10
N SER A 117 -23.52 37.35 -23.23
CA SER A 117 -24.36 37.96 -22.18
C SER A 117 -23.56 38.85 -21.22
N LEU A 118 -22.37 38.42 -20.80
CA LEU A 118 -21.46 39.24 -20.00
C LEU A 118 -21.04 40.52 -20.72
N THR A 119 -20.72 40.41 -22.02
CA THR A 119 -20.37 41.58 -22.84
C THR A 119 -21.51 42.58 -22.90
N THR A 120 -22.74 42.11 -23.13
CA THR A 120 -23.94 42.96 -23.12
C THR A 120 -24.15 43.62 -21.75
N ALA A 121 -24.04 42.87 -20.66
CA ALA A 121 -24.18 43.38 -19.30
C ALA A 121 -23.12 44.43 -18.96
N ASP A 122 -21.86 44.24 -19.40
CA ASP A 122 -20.79 45.22 -19.22
C ASP A 122 -21.09 46.54 -19.95
N LYS A 123 -21.64 46.48 -21.17
CA LYS A 123 -22.07 47.69 -21.90
C LYS A 123 -23.21 48.42 -21.20
N HIS A 124 -24.19 47.70 -20.66
CA HIS A 124 -25.25 48.32 -19.85
C HIS A 124 -24.71 48.95 -18.56
N ARG A 125 -23.80 48.26 -17.87
CA ARG A 125 -23.13 48.80 -16.67
C ARG A 125 -22.35 50.08 -16.98
N GLN A 126 -21.56 50.09 -18.04
CA GLN A 126 -20.80 51.26 -18.49
C GLN A 126 -21.72 52.44 -18.81
N LEU A 127 -22.80 52.20 -19.55
CA LEU A 127 -23.79 53.23 -19.86
C LEU A 127 -24.42 53.81 -18.60
N ALA A 128 -24.83 52.96 -17.66
CA ALA A 128 -25.44 53.39 -16.41
C ALA A 128 -24.46 54.18 -15.53
N GLU A 129 -23.19 53.78 -15.49
CA GLU A 129 -22.14 54.48 -14.74
C GLU A 129 -21.84 55.87 -15.32
N VAL A 130 -21.70 55.98 -16.64
CA VAL A 130 -21.51 57.27 -17.32
C VAL A 130 -22.73 58.18 -17.12
N THR A 131 -23.94 57.61 -17.16
CA THR A 131 -25.19 58.35 -16.93
C THR A 131 -25.24 58.87 -15.49
N TYR A 132 -24.97 58.02 -14.49
CA TYR A 132 -24.88 58.45 -13.09
C TYR A 132 -23.86 59.56 -12.88
N LYS A 133 -22.65 59.44 -13.46
CA LYS A 133 -21.61 60.49 -13.38
C LYS A 133 -22.08 61.82 -13.95
N ARG A 134 -22.86 61.81 -15.04
CA ARG A 134 -23.42 63.02 -15.65
C ARG A 134 -24.49 63.65 -14.77
N TYR A 135 -25.43 62.85 -14.27
CA TYR A 135 -26.52 63.33 -13.41
C TYR A 135 -26.01 63.79 -12.05
N LYS A 136 -24.95 63.17 -11.52
CA LYS A 136 -24.30 63.62 -10.29
C LYS A 136 -23.78 65.06 -10.42
N LYS A 137 -23.15 65.41 -11.54
CA LYS A 137 -22.71 66.80 -11.79
C LYS A 137 -23.89 67.78 -11.81
N LEU A 138 -24.98 67.41 -12.49
CA LEU A 138 -26.20 68.22 -12.52
C LEU A 138 -26.84 68.38 -11.13
N PHE A 139 -26.77 67.35 -10.29
CA PHE A 139 -27.24 67.42 -8.91
C PHE A 139 -26.36 68.34 -8.06
N ASP A 140 -25.04 68.27 -8.22
CA ASP A 140 -24.08 69.16 -7.55
C ASP A 140 -24.29 70.63 -7.96
N GLU A 141 -24.71 70.86 -9.21
CA GLU A 141 -25.14 72.15 -9.76
C GLU A 141 -26.58 72.54 -9.37
N LYS A 142 -27.28 71.73 -8.56
CA LYS A 142 -28.68 71.91 -8.11
C LYS A 142 -29.71 71.97 -9.25
N ALA A 143 -29.40 71.37 -10.40
CA ALA A 143 -30.27 71.35 -11.58
C ALA A 143 -31.28 70.17 -11.59
N ILE A 144 -31.12 69.18 -10.71
CA ILE A 144 -32.03 68.02 -10.58
C ILE A 144 -32.37 67.75 -9.11
N THR A 145 -33.44 66.97 -8.89
CA THR A 145 -33.94 66.61 -7.55
C THR A 145 -33.20 65.42 -6.94
N GLY A 146 -33.31 65.27 -5.61
CA GLY A 146 -32.77 64.10 -4.89
C GLY A 146 -33.37 62.78 -5.36
N GLN A 147 -34.68 62.76 -5.65
CA GLN A 147 -35.38 61.57 -6.13
C GLN A 147 -34.83 61.10 -7.49
N GLU A 148 -34.56 62.03 -8.41
CA GLU A 148 -34.01 61.71 -9.73
C GLU A 148 -32.61 61.10 -9.63
N ILE A 149 -31.72 61.66 -8.80
CA ILE A 149 -30.36 61.09 -8.65
C ILE A 149 -30.40 59.72 -7.96
N ASP A 150 -31.30 59.51 -7.00
CA ASP A 150 -31.47 58.22 -6.33
C ASP A 150 -31.99 57.14 -7.28
N GLU A 151 -32.91 57.49 -8.19
CA GLU A 151 -33.38 56.58 -9.25
C GLU A 151 -32.23 56.18 -10.18
N ILE A 152 -31.42 57.15 -10.65
CA ILE A 152 -30.27 56.88 -11.52
C ILE A 152 -29.20 56.06 -10.80
N LYS A 153 -28.93 56.35 -9.53
CA LYS A 153 -28.01 55.57 -8.68
C LYS A 153 -28.47 54.12 -8.56
N THR A 154 -29.77 53.91 -8.31
CA THR A 154 -30.35 52.58 -8.22
C THR A 154 -30.21 51.82 -9.54
N LYS A 155 -30.48 52.48 -10.69
CA LYS A 155 -30.27 51.89 -12.02
C LYS A 155 -28.81 51.46 -12.26
N MET A 156 -27.85 52.29 -11.85
CA MET A 156 -26.43 51.96 -11.92
C MET A 156 -26.10 50.73 -11.05
N GLN A 157 -26.60 50.68 -9.82
CA GLN A 157 -26.38 49.54 -8.92
C GLN A 157 -26.97 48.24 -9.48
N VAL A 158 -28.20 48.28 -10.01
CA VAL A 158 -28.85 47.14 -10.65
C VAL A 158 -28.05 46.66 -11.86
N ALA A 159 -27.54 47.56 -12.70
CA ALA A 159 -26.69 47.18 -13.83
C ALA A 159 -25.35 46.55 -13.38
N GLY A 160 -24.80 47.01 -12.25
CA GLY A 160 -23.64 46.39 -11.61
C GLY A 160 -23.91 44.94 -11.16
N LEU A 161 -25.06 44.71 -10.51
CA LEU A 161 -25.49 43.37 -10.10
C LEU A 161 -25.73 42.45 -11.31
N GLN A 162 -26.32 42.96 -12.39
CA GLN A 162 -26.52 42.19 -13.64
C GLN A 162 -25.20 41.77 -14.28
N TYR A 163 -24.19 42.64 -14.28
CA TYR A 163 -22.84 42.29 -14.72
C TYR A 163 -22.24 41.18 -13.87
N GLU A 164 -22.33 41.28 -12.54
CA GLU A 164 -21.82 40.25 -11.64
C GLU A 164 -22.53 38.90 -11.85
N MET A 165 -23.85 38.90 -12.02
CA MET A 165 -24.62 37.69 -12.35
C MET A 165 -24.14 37.06 -13.67
N ALA A 166 -23.91 37.87 -14.69
CA ALA A 166 -23.40 37.37 -15.97
C ALA A 166 -21.97 36.84 -15.87
N ASP A 167 -21.12 37.45 -15.04
CA ASP A 167 -19.77 36.97 -14.76
C ASP A 167 -19.80 35.60 -14.07
N LYS A 168 -20.67 35.43 -13.06
CA LYS A 168 -20.88 34.11 -12.43
C LYS A 168 -21.42 33.08 -13.41
N ALA A 169 -22.27 33.47 -14.36
CA ALA A 169 -22.76 32.58 -15.40
C ALA A 169 -21.62 32.10 -16.33
N VAL A 170 -20.67 32.99 -16.67
CA VAL A 170 -19.45 32.60 -17.42
C VAL A 170 -18.63 31.59 -16.62
N SER A 171 -18.35 31.87 -15.35
CA SER A 171 -17.57 30.95 -14.49
C SER A 171 -18.24 29.56 -14.36
N GLN A 172 -19.58 29.53 -14.27
CA GLN A 172 -20.35 28.28 -14.27
C GLN A 172 -20.21 27.52 -15.60
N ALA A 173 -20.30 28.21 -16.73
CA ALA A 173 -20.14 27.60 -18.05
C ALA A 173 -18.71 27.08 -18.30
N GLU A 174 -17.69 27.81 -17.82
CA GLU A 174 -16.28 27.35 -17.86
C GLU A 174 -16.08 26.07 -17.05
N SER A 175 -16.69 25.99 -15.86
CA SER A 175 -16.67 24.80 -15.03
C SER A 175 -17.34 23.60 -15.73
N GLY A 176 -18.48 23.83 -16.39
CA GLY A 176 -19.15 22.80 -17.19
C GLY A 176 -18.28 22.29 -18.36
N LEU A 177 -17.59 23.20 -19.05
CA LEU A 177 -16.65 22.85 -20.11
C LEU A 177 -15.45 22.06 -19.58
N ALA A 178 -14.89 22.45 -18.43
CA ALA A 178 -13.79 21.73 -17.79
C ALA A 178 -14.21 20.29 -17.42
N GLN A 179 -15.41 20.11 -16.87
CA GLN A 179 -15.97 18.79 -16.56
C GLN A 179 -16.11 17.92 -17.82
N ALA A 180 -16.65 18.46 -18.91
CA ALA A 180 -16.77 17.74 -20.19
C ALA A 180 -15.40 17.32 -20.75
N ARG A 181 -14.38 18.17 -20.62
CA ARG A 181 -12.99 17.86 -21.03
C ARG A 181 -12.36 16.76 -20.18
N ILE A 182 -12.56 16.79 -18.86
CA ILE A 182 -12.10 15.73 -17.95
C ILE A 182 -12.77 14.39 -18.31
N ALA A 183 -14.07 14.39 -18.53
CA ALA A 183 -14.82 13.20 -18.92
C ALA A 183 -14.30 12.60 -20.24
N ARG A 184 -14.04 13.44 -21.25
CA ARG A 184 -13.39 13.00 -22.50
C ARG A 184 -11.99 12.46 -22.26
N GLY A 185 -11.21 13.06 -21.36
CA GLY A 185 -9.87 12.60 -21.00
C GLY A 185 -9.85 11.16 -20.50
N PHE A 186 -10.90 10.70 -19.82
CA PHE A 186 -11.04 9.31 -19.39
C PHE A 186 -11.24 8.30 -20.52
N ALA A 187 -11.53 8.76 -21.75
CA ALA A 187 -11.57 7.90 -22.93
C ALA A 187 -10.18 7.43 -23.36
N SER A 188 -9.13 8.14 -22.97
CA SER A 188 -7.73 7.75 -23.21
C SER A 188 -7.11 7.25 -21.91
N VAL A 189 -6.94 5.93 -21.81
CA VAL A 189 -6.38 5.30 -20.61
C VAL A 189 -4.87 5.21 -20.76
N HIS A 190 -4.17 5.91 -19.87
CA HIS A 190 -2.71 5.98 -19.84
C HIS A 190 -2.15 5.14 -18.70
N ALA A 191 -0.89 4.73 -18.83
CA ALA A 191 -0.15 4.05 -17.77
C ALA A 191 0.12 5.01 -16.59
N PRO A 192 -0.33 4.73 -15.35
CA PRO A 192 -0.03 5.57 -14.19
C PRO A 192 1.43 5.47 -13.74
N VAL A 193 2.09 4.33 -13.98
CA VAL A 193 3.47 4.06 -13.60
C VAL A 193 4.23 3.39 -14.74
N SER A 194 5.56 3.50 -14.73
CA SER A 194 6.41 2.76 -15.66
C SER A 194 6.60 1.32 -15.17
N GLY A 195 6.45 0.34 -16.05
CA GLY A 195 6.45 -1.06 -15.62
C GLY A 195 6.28 -2.05 -16.76
N ILE A 196 5.91 -3.27 -16.39
CA ILE A 196 5.60 -4.36 -17.33
C ILE A 196 4.13 -4.73 -17.17
N ILE A 197 3.43 -4.92 -18.29
CA ILE A 197 2.04 -5.37 -18.27
C ILE A 197 2.00 -6.87 -17.96
N VAL A 198 1.40 -7.22 -16.83
CA VAL A 198 1.31 -8.63 -16.38
C VAL A 198 0.04 -9.30 -16.86
N LYS A 199 -1.06 -8.53 -16.92
CA LYS A 199 -2.36 -9.04 -17.35
C LYS A 199 -3.09 -8.01 -18.19
N LYS A 200 -3.49 -8.40 -19.39
CA LYS A 200 -4.46 -7.72 -20.24
C LYS A 200 -5.84 -8.37 -20.03
N MET A 201 -6.81 -7.55 -19.63
CA MET A 201 -8.21 -7.95 -19.39
C MET A 201 -9.18 -7.22 -20.34
N VAL A 202 -8.64 -6.55 -21.35
CA VAL A 202 -9.36 -5.72 -22.33
C VAL A 202 -8.97 -6.11 -23.75
N GLU A 203 -9.96 -6.10 -24.64
CA GLU A 203 -9.78 -6.30 -26.07
C GLU A 203 -10.50 -5.20 -26.86
N THR A 204 -10.08 -4.99 -28.10
CA THR A 204 -10.78 -4.07 -29.00
C THR A 204 -12.19 -4.57 -29.28
N GLY A 205 -13.16 -3.67 -29.24
CA GLY A 205 -14.56 -3.98 -29.54
C GLY A 205 -15.42 -4.26 -28.32
N ILE A 206 -14.85 -4.56 -27.15
CA ILE A 206 -15.63 -4.79 -25.93
C ILE A 206 -16.19 -3.49 -25.36
N MET A 207 -17.28 -3.60 -24.60
CA MET A 207 -17.82 -2.48 -23.83
C MET A 207 -17.05 -2.33 -22.52
N ALA A 208 -16.36 -1.20 -22.34
CA ALA A 208 -15.81 -0.79 -21.06
C ALA A 208 -16.91 -0.25 -20.15
N ALA A 209 -16.80 -0.51 -18.85
CA ALA A 209 -17.70 -0.02 -17.83
C ALA A 209 -16.91 0.50 -16.63
N PRO A 210 -17.38 1.54 -15.92
CA PRO A 210 -16.72 2.06 -14.73
C PRO A 210 -16.42 0.95 -13.71
N GLY A 211 -15.18 0.88 -13.22
CA GLY A 211 -14.73 -0.13 -12.26
C GLY A 211 -14.32 -1.47 -12.87
N ARG A 212 -14.56 -1.71 -14.17
CA ARG A 212 -14.07 -2.92 -14.84
C ARG A 212 -12.55 -2.82 -15.06
N PRO A 213 -11.75 -3.79 -14.57
CA PRO A 213 -10.30 -3.78 -14.78
C PRO A 213 -9.98 -3.98 -16.27
N LEU A 214 -9.02 -3.20 -16.76
CA LEU A 214 -8.56 -3.24 -18.15
C LEU A 214 -7.21 -3.95 -18.27
N PHE A 215 -6.26 -3.60 -17.40
CA PHE A 215 -4.94 -4.21 -17.36
C PHE A 215 -4.26 -4.03 -16.00
N THR A 216 -3.23 -4.82 -15.74
CA THR A 216 -2.40 -4.73 -14.53
C THR A 216 -0.94 -4.45 -14.93
N ILE A 217 -0.35 -3.42 -14.33
CA ILE A 217 1.06 -3.06 -14.49
C ILE A 217 1.80 -3.41 -13.21
N ASP A 218 2.89 -4.15 -13.34
CA ASP A 218 3.87 -4.32 -12.28
C ASP A 218 4.99 -3.29 -12.44
N GLU A 219 5.24 -2.53 -11.38
CA GLU A 219 6.28 -1.50 -11.38
C GLU A 219 7.67 -2.13 -11.50
N LYS A 220 8.54 -1.51 -12.31
CA LYS A 220 9.93 -1.95 -12.43
C LYS A 220 10.69 -1.60 -11.15
N GLY A 221 10.97 -2.59 -10.30
CA GLY A 221 11.69 -2.39 -9.04
C GLY A 221 12.32 -3.68 -8.49
N PRO A 222 12.94 -3.62 -7.31
CA PRO A 222 13.43 -4.82 -6.64
C PRO A 222 12.24 -5.75 -6.36
N LEU A 223 12.40 -7.02 -6.72
CA LEU A 223 11.45 -8.06 -6.39
C LEU A 223 11.54 -8.36 -4.90
N HIS A 224 10.39 -8.65 -4.29
CA HIS A 224 10.32 -9.12 -2.92
C HIS A 224 9.78 -10.55 -2.90
N VAL A 225 10.15 -11.30 -1.87
CA VAL A 225 9.66 -12.67 -1.68
C VAL A 225 8.71 -12.65 -0.50
N ASP A 226 7.44 -12.92 -0.77
CA ASP A 226 6.43 -13.10 0.26
C ASP A 226 6.58 -14.52 0.81
N ILE A 227 7.04 -14.62 2.05
CA ILE A 227 7.25 -15.88 2.75
C ILE A 227 6.10 -16.08 3.75
N LYS A 228 5.49 -17.26 3.73
CA LYS A 228 4.55 -17.67 4.77
C LYS A 228 5.34 -18.29 5.92
N ALA A 229 5.42 -17.61 7.06
CA ALA A 229 6.05 -18.13 8.25
C ALA A 229 5.02 -18.83 9.15
N ASP A 230 5.41 -19.96 9.74
CA ASP A 230 4.64 -20.63 10.80
C ASP A 230 4.53 -19.72 12.02
N GLU A 231 3.32 -19.61 12.58
CA GLU A 231 3.02 -18.79 13.75
C GLU A 231 3.92 -19.12 14.94
N ASN A 232 4.23 -20.40 15.15
CA ASN A 232 5.11 -20.85 16.24
C ASN A 232 6.55 -20.37 16.08
N LYS A 233 6.94 -19.96 14.87
CA LYS A 233 8.30 -19.52 14.52
C LYS A 233 8.38 -18.02 14.24
N ILE A 234 7.25 -17.31 14.14
CA ILE A 234 7.23 -15.88 13.87
C ILE A 234 7.97 -15.08 14.95
N SER A 235 7.92 -15.52 16.21
CA SER A 235 8.64 -14.92 17.34
C SER A 235 10.15 -15.01 17.24
N LEU A 236 10.68 -15.88 16.38
CA LEU A 236 12.13 -16.02 16.12
C LEU A 236 12.60 -15.10 15.00
N LEU A 237 11.70 -14.62 14.13
CA LEU A 237 12.03 -13.75 13.02
C LEU A 237 12.31 -12.32 13.52
N ARG A 238 13.31 -11.68 12.91
CA ARG A 238 13.71 -10.30 13.19
C ARG A 238 13.89 -9.55 11.88
N LYS A 239 13.56 -8.27 11.89
CA LYS A 239 13.90 -7.36 10.81
C LYS A 239 15.43 -7.35 10.62
N ASN A 240 15.89 -7.29 9.38
CA ASN A 240 17.30 -7.38 8.95
C ASN A 240 17.97 -8.75 9.19
N MET A 241 17.21 -9.81 9.48
CA MET A 241 17.75 -11.17 9.50
C MET A 241 18.21 -11.58 8.08
N PRO A 242 19.42 -12.12 7.91
CA PRO A 242 19.88 -12.63 6.62
C PRO A 242 19.12 -13.91 6.28
N VAL A 243 18.66 -14.01 5.04
CA VAL A 243 17.94 -15.18 4.51
C VAL A 243 18.59 -15.57 3.19
N VAL A 244 18.78 -16.87 2.99
CA VAL A 244 19.20 -17.41 1.70
C VAL A 244 17.96 -17.87 0.96
N VAL A 245 17.71 -17.27 -0.20
CA VAL A 245 16.63 -17.66 -1.11
C VAL A 245 17.22 -18.52 -2.21
N GLU A 246 16.77 -19.76 -2.30
CA GLU A 246 17.10 -20.66 -3.40
C GLU A 246 15.98 -20.60 -4.44
N ILE A 247 16.34 -20.39 -5.71
CA ILE A 247 15.42 -20.43 -6.84
C ILE A 247 15.70 -21.74 -7.59
N PRO A 248 14.92 -22.82 -7.36
CA PRO A 248 15.21 -24.14 -7.89
C PRO A 248 15.29 -24.15 -9.42
N SER A 249 14.44 -23.36 -10.08
CA SER A 249 14.38 -23.27 -11.54
C SER A 249 15.63 -22.70 -12.20
N GLN A 250 16.46 -21.98 -11.45
CA GLN A 250 17.72 -21.40 -11.95
C GLN A 250 18.95 -21.97 -11.25
N ASN A 251 18.78 -22.88 -10.28
CA ASN A 251 19.83 -23.34 -9.38
C ASN A 251 20.68 -22.19 -8.79
N ARG A 252 20.01 -21.07 -8.46
CA ARG A 252 20.64 -19.85 -7.95
C ARG A 252 20.28 -19.63 -6.49
N ARG A 253 21.29 -19.31 -5.69
CA ARG A 253 21.14 -18.88 -4.29
C ARG A 253 21.41 -17.39 -4.20
N ILE A 254 20.45 -16.66 -3.63
CA ILE A 254 20.50 -15.21 -3.47
C ILE A 254 20.41 -14.92 -1.98
N SER A 255 21.33 -14.10 -1.47
CA SER A 255 21.23 -13.60 -0.10
C SER A 255 20.32 -12.39 -0.06
N GLY A 256 19.35 -12.40 0.84
CA GLY A 256 18.43 -11.30 1.10
C GLY A 256 18.33 -11.00 2.59
N VAL A 257 17.55 -9.99 2.94
CA VAL A 257 17.26 -9.64 4.33
C VAL A 257 15.76 -9.49 4.55
N VAL A 258 15.29 -9.84 5.75
CA VAL A 258 13.90 -9.62 6.14
C VAL A 258 13.63 -8.12 6.29
N THR A 259 12.89 -7.52 5.36
CA THR A 259 12.56 -6.09 5.39
C THR A 259 11.34 -5.78 6.26
N THR A 260 10.29 -6.59 6.16
CA THR A 260 9.00 -6.36 6.83
C THR A 260 8.43 -7.69 7.34
N ILE A 261 7.85 -7.66 8.54
CA ILE A 261 7.11 -8.79 9.12
C ILE A 261 5.67 -8.30 9.31
N VAL A 262 4.72 -8.95 8.63
CA VAL A 262 3.30 -8.59 8.70
C VAL A 262 2.59 -9.63 9.57
N GLY A 263 1.98 -9.20 10.67
CA GLY A 263 1.25 -10.08 11.61
C GLY A 263 -0.16 -10.47 11.17
N ALA A 264 -0.45 -10.48 9.87
CA ALA A 264 -1.76 -10.85 9.35
C ALA A 264 -1.87 -12.37 9.28
N VAL A 265 -2.53 -12.98 10.27
CA VAL A 265 -2.84 -14.42 10.29
C VAL A 265 -3.81 -14.72 9.14
N ASN A 266 -3.37 -15.53 8.18
CA ASN A 266 -4.25 -16.02 7.12
C ASN A 266 -4.84 -17.36 7.59
N PRO A 267 -6.16 -17.45 7.89
CA PRO A 267 -6.79 -18.64 8.50
C PRO A 267 -6.87 -19.87 7.57
N ARG A 268 -6.23 -19.83 6.40
CA ARG A 268 -6.15 -20.93 5.42
C ARG A 268 -4.77 -21.59 5.33
N SER A 269 -3.85 -21.28 6.25
CA SER A 269 -2.52 -21.91 6.31
C SER A 269 -2.44 -22.89 7.46
#